data_AF-K1SS12-F1
#
_entry.id   AF-K1SS12-F1
#
_cell.length_a   1.000
_cell.length_b   1.000
_cell.length_c   1.000
_cell.angle_alpha   90.00
_cell.angle_beta   90.00
_cell.angle_gamma   90.00
#
_symmetry.space_group_name_H-M   'P 1'
#
loop_
_entity.id
_entity.type
_entity.pdbx_description
1 polymer ?
#
loop_
_entity_poly.entity_id
_entity_poly.type
_entity_poly.pdbx_seq_one_letter_code
_entity_poly.pdbx_strand_id
1 'polypeptide(L)'
;MEAKRYAEAEREYREAIRLFETLPDSVRTQLDEWNYGGYLRGEYYNLACAQSRLNKRRAAVASLAAYVDCGNCDYSWMIEDPDLDNIRSERGYAETVEKLVSRAISCGS
;
A
#
# COMPACT_ATOMS: atom_id res chain seq x y z
N MET A 1 -3.00 23.37 5.07
CA MET A 1 -2.27 22.79 6.22
C MET A 1 -2.17 21.27 6.11
N GLU A 2 -3.24 20.58 5.68
CA GLU A 2 -3.28 19.11 5.53
C GLU A 2 -2.52 18.58 4.29
N ALA A 3 -2.76 19.14 3.10
CA ALA A 3 -2.07 18.71 1.87
C ALA A 3 -0.53 18.81 1.95
N LYS A 4 0.00 19.78 2.69
CA LYS A 4 1.46 19.87 2.92
C LYS A 4 1.99 18.68 3.73
N ARG A 5 1.21 18.20 4.69
CA ARG A 5 1.57 17.04 5.53
C ARG A 5 1.51 15.74 4.74
N TYR A 6 0.52 15.56 3.85
CA TYR A 6 0.50 14.39 2.97
C TYR A 6 1.63 14.40 1.94
N ALA A 7 2.00 15.57 1.42
CA ALA A 7 3.12 15.67 0.48
C ALA A 7 4.46 15.33 1.15
N GLU A 8 4.62 15.72 2.41
CA GLU A 8 5.74 15.29 3.24
C GLU A 8 5.68 13.79 3.53
N ALA A 9 4.55 13.27 3.98
CA ALA A 9 4.36 11.84 4.24
C ALA A 9 4.66 10.98 2.99
N GLU A 10 4.15 11.36 1.81
CA GLU A 10 4.46 10.67 0.55
C GLU A 10 5.97 10.62 0.29
N ARG A 11 6.70 11.71 0.56
CA ARG A 11 8.16 11.74 0.40
C ARG A 11 8.83 10.78 1.38
N GLU A 12 8.45 10.82 2.65
CA GLU A 12 9.04 9.96 3.68
C GLU A 12 8.75 8.47 3.43
N TYR A 13 7.52 8.11 3.04
CA TYR A 13 7.19 6.72 2.68
C TYR A 13 8.00 6.22 1.48
N ARG A 14 8.18 7.07 0.45
CA ARG A 14 9.00 6.70 -0.72
C ARG A 14 10.46 6.48 -0.33
N GLU A 15 10.99 7.31 0.57
CA GLU A 15 12.37 7.15 1.04
C GLU A 15 12.50 5.91 1.94
N ALA A 16 11.53 5.64 2.81
CA ALA A 16 11.50 4.44 3.64
C ALA A 16 11.51 3.16 2.80
N ILE A 17 10.64 3.08 1.78
CA ILE A 17 10.61 1.95 0.83
C ILE A 17 11.95 1.81 0.12
N ARG A 18 12.50 2.91 -0.39
CA ARG A 18 13.81 2.91 -1.08
C ARG A 18 14.93 2.41 -0.17
N LEU A 19 15.00 2.91 1.06
CA LEU A 19 16.01 2.51 2.03
C LEU A 19 15.86 1.02 2.35
N PHE A 20 14.64 0.56 2.59
CA PHE A 20 14.37 -0.85 2.85
C PHE A 20 14.83 -1.75 1.71
N GLU A 21 14.56 -1.38 0.46
CA GLU A 21 15.02 -2.13 -0.73
C GLU A 21 16.55 -2.24 -0.84
N THR A 22 17.30 -1.29 -0.26
CA THR A 22 18.77 -1.31 -0.26
C THR A 22 19.39 -2.08 0.91
N LEU A 23 18.59 -2.49 1.90
CA LEU A 23 19.11 -3.23 3.06
C LEU A 23 19.53 -4.65 2.66
N PRO A 24 20.54 -5.22 3.35
CA PRO A 24 20.88 -6.63 3.19
C PRO A 24 19.67 -7.53 3.48
N ASP A 25 19.56 -8.65 2.77
CA ASP A 25 18.45 -9.61 2.91
C ASP A 25 18.23 -10.03 4.36
N SER A 26 19.30 -10.27 5.12
CA SER A 26 19.22 -10.63 6.54
C SER A 26 18.54 -9.56 7.40
N VAL A 27 18.76 -8.28 7.09
CA VAL A 27 18.12 -7.15 7.79
C VAL A 27 16.68 -7.02 7.35
N ARG A 28 16.38 -7.17 6.05
CA ARG A 28 15.01 -7.13 5.52
C ARG A 28 14.14 -8.22 6.14
N THR A 29 14.65 -9.45 6.21
CA THR A 29 13.95 -10.58 6.86
C THR A 29 13.67 -10.28 8.33
N GLN A 30 14.66 -9.78 9.08
CA GLN A 30 14.47 -9.43 10.48
C GLN A 30 13.40 -8.33 10.67
N LEU A 31 13.42 -7.30 9.82
CA LEU A 31 12.41 -6.23 9.85
C LEU A 31 11.02 -6.75 9.48
N ASP A 32 10.89 -7.60 8.47
CA ASP A 32 9.61 -8.19 8.11
C ASP A 32 9.07 -9.07 9.24
N GLU A 33 9.90 -9.88 9.90
CA GLU A 33 9.50 -10.66 11.07
C GLU A 33 8.96 -9.78 12.21
N TRP A 34 9.63 -8.66 12.51
CA TRP A 34 9.18 -7.71 13.53
C TRP A 34 7.87 -6.99 13.14
N ASN A 35 7.62 -6.85 11.84
CA ASN A 35 6.42 -6.20 11.30
C ASN A 35 5.33 -7.19 10.88
N TYR A 36 5.28 -8.37 11.52
CA TYR A 36 4.29 -9.41 11.25
C TYR A 36 4.19 -9.75 9.75
N GLY A 37 5.36 -9.93 9.12
CA GLY A 37 5.52 -10.30 7.72
C GLY A 37 5.14 -9.21 6.72
N GLY A 38 5.30 -7.92 7.06
CA GLY A 38 4.92 -6.87 6.11
C GLY A 38 5.29 -5.46 6.47
N TYR A 39 6.60 -5.15 6.56
CA TYR A 39 7.05 -3.77 6.64
C TYR A 39 6.64 -3.00 5.37
N LEU A 40 7.06 -3.49 4.20
CA LEU A 40 6.71 -2.89 2.91
C LEU A 40 5.19 -2.82 2.67
N ARG A 41 4.44 -3.80 3.18
CA ARG A 41 2.98 -3.82 3.09
C ARG A 41 2.38 -2.55 3.72
N GLY A 42 2.78 -2.22 4.96
CA GLY A 42 2.30 -1.02 5.63
C GLY A 42 2.71 0.26 4.89
N GLU A 43 3.95 0.32 4.43
CA GLU A 43 4.47 1.51 3.74
C GLU A 43 3.79 1.75 2.39
N TYR A 44 3.55 0.72 1.58
CA TYR A 44 2.84 0.86 0.31
C TYR A 44 1.37 1.27 0.51
N TYR A 45 0.69 0.76 1.54
CA TYR A 45 -0.67 1.15 1.85
C TYR A 45 -0.75 2.62 2.25
N ASN A 46 0.10 3.04 3.21
CA ASN A 46 0.15 4.42 3.67
C ASN A 46 0.56 5.40 2.56
N LEU A 47 1.47 4.97 1.68
CA LEU A 47 1.85 5.73 0.49
C LEU A 47 0.66 5.91 -0.46
N ALA A 48 -0.12 4.85 -0.69
CA ALA A 48 -1.33 4.93 -1.51
C ALA A 48 -2.34 5.92 -0.92
N CYS A 49 -2.62 5.86 0.39
CA CYS A 49 -3.51 6.81 1.08
C CYS A 49 -3.00 8.25 0.94
N ALA A 50 -1.71 8.52 1.21
CA ALA A 50 -1.13 9.86 1.08
C ALA A 50 -1.26 10.40 -0.36
N GLN A 51 -0.94 9.59 -1.36
CA GLN A 51 -1.06 9.97 -2.77
C GLN A 51 -2.51 10.20 -3.19
N SER A 52 -3.42 9.39 -2.66
CA SER A 52 -4.86 9.48 -2.88
C SER A 52 -5.40 10.81 -2.34
N ARG A 53 -5.03 11.18 -1.10
CA ARG A 53 -5.35 12.47 -0.48
C ARG A 53 -4.75 13.69 -1.20
N LEU A 54 -3.66 13.49 -1.95
CA LEU A 54 -3.06 14.49 -2.85
C LEU A 54 -3.65 14.50 -4.26
N ASN A 55 -4.68 13.69 -4.52
CA ASN A 55 -5.32 13.50 -5.82
C ASN A 55 -4.37 12.96 -6.92
N LYS A 56 -3.27 12.31 -6.52
CA LYS A 56 -2.31 11.64 -7.41
C LYS A 56 -2.81 10.24 -7.77
N ARG A 57 -4.02 10.16 -8.35
CA ARG A 57 -4.81 8.93 -8.51
C ARG A 57 -4.04 7.76 -9.15
N ARG A 58 -3.29 8.01 -10.22
CA ARG A 58 -2.47 6.97 -10.88
C ARG A 58 -1.36 6.42 -9.97
N ALA A 59 -0.70 7.30 -9.21
CA ALA A 59 0.35 6.88 -8.28
C ALA A 59 -0.25 6.08 -7.12
N ALA A 60 -1.35 6.56 -6.56
CA ALA A 60 -2.06 5.88 -5.48
C ALA A 60 -2.49 4.46 -5.87
N VAL A 61 -3.05 4.27 -7.07
CA VAL A 61 -3.39 2.94 -7.60
C VAL A 61 -2.15 2.05 -7.76
N ALA A 62 -1.03 2.60 -8.24
CA ALA A 62 0.21 1.83 -8.40
C ALA A 62 0.79 1.39 -7.04
N SER A 63 0.78 2.26 -6.03
CA SER A 63 1.19 1.92 -4.67
C SER A 63 0.25 0.92 -4.02
N LEU A 64 -1.06 1.02 -4.26
CA LEU A 64 -2.03 0.05 -3.76
C LEU A 64 -1.82 -1.34 -4.41
N ALA A 65 -1.50 -1.40 -5.70
CA ALA A 65 -1.15 -2.65 -6.36
C ALA A 65 0.10 -3.30 -5.74
N ALA A 66 1.13 -2.52 -5.42
CA ALA A 66 2.32 -3.01 -4.72
C ALA A 66 1.99 -3.56 -3.31
N TYR A 67 1.07 -2.92 -2.57
CA TYR A 67 0.54 -3.44 -1.32
C TYR A 67 -0.10 -4.84 -1.48
N VAL A 68 -0.86 -5.07 -2.55
CA VAL A 68 -1.47 -6.38 -2.84
C VAL A 68 -0.40 -7.42 -3.19
N ASP A 69 0.66 -7.01 -3.89
CA ASP A 69 1.79 -7.87 -4.26
C ASP A 69 2.61 -8.34 -3.05
N CYS A 70 2.61 -7.57 -1.95
CA CYS A 70 3.16 -8.02 -0.66
C CYS A 70 2.41 -9.19 -0.03
N GLY A 71 1.27 -9.58 -0.60
CA GLY A 71 0.67 -10.87 -0.34
C GLY A 71 -0.48 -10.88 0.65
N ASN A 72 -1.20 -9.77 0.72
CA ASN A 72 -2.27 -9.56 1.67
C ASN A 72 -3.51 -10.46 1.41
N CYS A 73 -4.15 -10.97 2.47
CA CYS A 73 -5.40 -11.75 2.39
C CYS A 73 -6.62 -11.01 2.99
N ASP A 74 -6.42 -10.05 3.92
CA ASP A 74 -7.50 -9.27 4.53
C ASP A 74 -7.52 -7.83 4.04
N TYR A 75 -8.55 -7.48 3.29
CA TYR A 75 -8.72 -6.20 2.61
C TYR A 75 -10.00 -5.48 3.00
N SER A 76 -10.64 -5.93 4.08
CA SER A 76 -11.93 -5.43 4.53
C SER A 76 -11.85 -3.94 4.84
N TRP A 77 -10.74 -3.48 5.43
CA TRP A 77 -10.52 -2.05 5.65
C TRP A 77 -10.28 -1.28 4.35
N MET A 78 -9.52 -1.82 3.41
CA MET A 78 -9.15 -1.15 2.15
C MET A 78 -10.38 -0.71 1.35
N ILE A 79 -11.46 -1.50 1.35
CA ILE A 79 -12.69 -1.18 0.63
C ILE A 79 -13.56 -0.13 1.33
N GLU A 80 -13.29 0.16 2.60
CA GLU A 80 -14.02 1.16 3.40
C GLU A 80 -13.19 2.42 3.66
N ASP A 81 -11.86 2.36 3.46
CA ASP A 81 -10.94 3.45 3.77
C ASP A 81 -11.30 4.75 3.01
N PRO A 82 -11.64 5.84 3.73
CA PRO A 82 -12.03 7.11 3.11
C PRO A 82 -10.85 7.80 2.41
N ASP A 83 -9.60 7.47 2.76
CA ASP A 83 -8.44 8.04 2.08
C ASP A 83 -8.37 7.56 0.62
N LEU A 84 -8.98 6.41 0.29
CA LEU A 84 -8.95 5.80 -1.03
C LEU A 84 -10.19 6.14 -1.89
N ASP A 85 -11.13 6.95 -1.40
CA ASP A 85 -12.41 7.21 -2.07
C ASP A 85 -12.28 7.73 -3.51
N ASN A 86 -11.36 8.66 -3.75
CA ASN A 86 -11.19 9.27 -5.08
C ASN A 86 -10.51 8.34 -6.10
N ILE A 87 -9.97 7.19 -5.68
CA ILE A 87 -9.39 6.19 -6.59
C ILE A 87 -10.30 4.99 -6.84
N ARG A 88 -11.41 4.82 -6.10
CA ARG A 88 -12.33 3.68 -6.30
C ARG A 88 -12.93 3.59 -7.70
N SER A 89 -13.02 4.72 -8.39
CA SER A 89 -13.50 4.80 -9.78
C SER A 89 -12.42 4.52 -10.84
N GLU A 90 -11.16 4.40 -10.45
CA GLU A 90 -10.05 4.14 -11.37
C GLU A 90 -10.03 2.67 -11.79
N ARG A 91 -9.81 2.42 -13.09
CA ARG A 91 -9.76 1.05 -13.63
C ARG A 91 -8.76 0.16 -12.88
N GLY A 92 -7.57 0.69 -12.59
CA GLY A 92 -6.54 -0.07 -11.89
C GLY A 92 -6.88 -0.36 -10.42
N TYR A 93 -7.79 0.40 -9.80
CA TYR A 93 -8.31 0.04 -8.47
C TYR A 93 -9.17 -1.22 -8.55
N ALA A 94 -10.08 -1.29 -9.53
CA ALA A 94 -10.92 -2.48 -9.73
C ALA A 94 -10.08 -3.74 -9.99
N GLU A 95 -9.03 -3.64 -10.82
CA GLU A 95 -8.08 -4.73 -11.07
C GLU A 95 -7.35 -5.16 -9.79
N THR A 96 -6.94 -4.19 -8.97
CA THR A 96 -6.25 -4.44 -7.69
C THR A 96 -7.17 -5.18 -6.71
N VAL A 97 -8.44 -4.76 -6.60
CA VAL A 97 -9.45 -5.43 -5.77
C VAL A 97 -9.72 -6.84 -6.28
N GLU A 98 -9.91 -7.04 -7.59
CA GLU A 98 -10.15 -8.37 -8.17
C GLU A 98 -9.02 -9.35 -7.86
N LYS A 99 -7.76 -8.88 -7.97
CA LYS A 99 -6.58 -9.68 -7.62
C LYS A 99 -6.59 -10.07 -6.15
N LEU A 100 -6.96 -9.14 -5.28
CA LEU A 100 -7.00 -9.36 -3.84
C LEU A 100 -8.14 -10.32 -3.45
N VAL A 101 -9.34 -10.14 -3.99
CA VAL A 101 -10.49 -11.06 -3.82
C VAL A 101 -10.10 -12.48 -4.22
N SER A 102 -9.49 -12.63 -5.41
CA SER A 102 -9.02 -13.93 -5.90
C SER A 102 -8.01 -14.58 -4.93
N ARG A 103 -7.14 -13.76 -4.34
CA ARG A 103 -6.15 -14.23 -3.36
C ARG A 103 -6.80 -14.60 -2.02
N ALA A 104 -7.74 -13.81 -1.51
CA ALA A 104 -8.45 -14.11 -0.26
C ALA A 104 -9.19 -15.45 -0.31
N ILE A 105 -9.82 -15.77 -1.46
CA ILE A 105 -10.42 -17.08 -1.73
C ILE A 105 -9.38 -18.20 -1.59
N SER A 106 -8.16 -17.99 -2.13
CA SER A 106 -7.08 -18.98 -2.01
C SER A 106 -6.51 -19.12 -0.59
N CYS A 107 -6.62 -18.10 0.25
CA CYS A 107 -6.19 -18.13 1.66
C CYS A 107 -7.19 -18.83 2.59
N GLY A 108 -8.36 -19.27 2.09
CA GLY A 108 -9.36 -20.00 2.88
C GLY A 108 -10.16 -19.11 3.86
N SER A 109 -10.60 -17.94 3.39
CA SER A 109 -11.42 -16.97 4.14
C SER A 109 -12.58 -17.62 4.90
#